data_AF-A0A834TEJ2-F1
#
_entry.id   AF-A0A834TEJ2-F1
#
_cell.length_a   1.000
_cell.length_b   1.000
_cell.length_c   1.000
_cell.angle_alpha   90.00
_cell.angle_beta   90.00
_cell.angle_gamma   90.00
#
_symmetry.space_group_name_H-M   'P 1'
#
loop_
_entity.id
_entity.type
_entity.pdbx_description
1 polymer ?
#
loop_
_entity_poly.entity_id
_entity_poly.type
_entity_poly.pdbx_seq_one_letter_code
_entity_poly.pdbx_strand_id
1 'polypeptide(L)'
;MGENKYTVVYNKIVAKSLTKKNCKYWFECVKNYLIARDVWDVIDGTIPKPPEDDENCKEDFVSWRKKNASALHVILISCGTRAFVHISQVSEAKVAWNILNRTYSYNSSPLGSESELETEPVSEPPVLDRSSSSLVDPSSFNPSTMRGEEVNYDVGVLYKAICENNWISAKAFLEEHPSALGVKITCLGQTALHVAASLGHVRMAEKLVGLMAPQYLEIVDVDGCTPLATAAAYSGHLRLAQCMVNKNRNILAIPTSKGNILPVTLAISNGHREMGRYLYSHTPLEPLEPKNGIQGVKLLYWCLTLGELGIALNLLQKCQELLLAKDNNGTIPTMKIAGMTPAFSDGSELVLWKRWIYKC
;
A
#
# COMPACT_ATOMS: atom_id res chain seq x y z
N MET A 1 -26.46 -7.20 24.03
CA MET A 1 -26.24 -7.69 22.65
C MET A 1 -26.24 -6.48 21.73
N GLY A 2 -25.05 -5.98 21.36
CA GLY A 2 -24.89 -4.80 20.51
C GLY A 2 -24.15 -5.21 19.24
N GLU A 3 -24.86 -5.20 18.12
CA GLU A 3 -24.32 -5.54 16.81
C GLU A 3 -23.31 -4.48 16.33
N ASN A 4 -22.09 -4.93 16.04
CA ASN A 4 -21.07 -4.13 15.37
C ASN A 4 -21.54 -3.78 13.95
N LYS A 5 -21.99 -2.54 13.74
CA LYS A 5 -22.17 -1.95 12.41
C LYS A 5 -20.80 -1.69 11.80
N TYR A 6 -20.25 -2.70 11.14
CA TYR A 6 -19.27 -2.48 10.08
C TYR A 6 -19.90 -1.50 9.07
N THR A 7 -19.16 -0.45 8.70
CA THR A 7 -19.58 0.47 7.66
C THR A 7 -19.59 -0.30 6.33
N VAL A 8 -20.71 -0.95 6.03
CA VAL A 8 -20.99 -1.56 4.75
C VAL A 8 -21.19 -0.39 3.79
N VAL A 9 -20.19 -0.12 2.95
CA VAL A 9 -20.42 0.67 1.74
C VAL A 9 -21.28 -0.21 0.85
N TYR A 10 -22.61 -0.09 0.98
CA TYR A 10 -23.57 -0.74 0.12
C TYR A 10 -23.43 -0.16 -1.28
N ASN A 11 -22.64 -0.81 -2.12
CA ASN A 11 -22.79 -0.70 -3.56
C ASN A 11 -23.92 -1.68 -3.96
N LYS A 12 -24.86 -1.27 -4.82
CA LYS A 12 -25.97 -2.12 -5.34
C LYS A 12 -25.50 -3.40 -6.06
N ILE A 13 -24.20 -3.58 -6.29
CA ILE A 13 -23.57 -4.67 -7.04
C ILE A 13 -22.98 -5.73 -6.10
N VAL A 14 -22.28 -5.32 -5.03
CA VAL A 14 -21.64 -6.22 -4.05
C VAL A 14 -21.69 -5.63 -2.64
N ALA A 15 -21.95 -6.47 -1.64
CA ALA A 15 -22.05 -6.07 -0.25
C ALA A 15 -20.70 -5.72 0.41
N LYS A 16 -19.58 -6.22 -0.13
CA LYS A 16 -18.23 -5.99 0.42
C LYS A 16 -17.22 -5.79 -0.72
N SER A 17 -16.29 -4.86 -0.53
CA SER A 17 -15.17 -4.62 -1.45
C SER A 17 -14.28 -5.86 -1.62
N LEU A 18 -13.53 -5.91 -2.72
CA LEU A 18 -12.68 -7.05 -3.07
C LEU A 18 -11.51 -7.21 -2.10
N THR A 19 -11.35 -8.42 -1.58
CA THR A 19 -10.26 -8.87 -0.73
C THR A 19 -9.91 -10.32 -1.09
N LYS A 20 -8.73 -10.80 -0.66
CA LYS A 20 -8.35 -12.22 -0.88
C LYS A 20 -9.31 -13.22 -0.22
N LYS A 21 -10.03 -12.81 0.84
CA LYS A 21 -10.94 -13.70 1.58
C LYS A 21 -12.32 -13.83 0.94
N ASN A 22 -12.75 -12.84 0.14
CA ASN A 22 -14.07 -12.81 -0.49
C ASN A 22 -13.99 -12.78 -2.03
N CYS A 23 -12.82 -13.01 -2.62
CA CYS A 23 -12.59 -12.87 -4.06
C CYS A 23 -13.54 -13.73 -4.89
N LYS A 24 -13.71 -15.02 -4.56
CA LYS A 24 -14.63 -15.93 -5.26
C LYS A 24 -16.06 -15.38 -5.28
N TYR A 25 -16.57 -14.97 -4.13
CA TYR A 25 -17.92 -14.39 -4.01
C TYR A 25 -18.04 -13.08 -4.80
N TRP A 26 -17.04 -12.20 -4.68
CA TRP A 26 -17.04 -10.92 -5.37
C TRP A 26 -17.06 -11.09 -6.89
N PHE A 27 -16.18 -11.95 -7.44
CA PHE A 27 -16.11 -12.21 -8.89
C PHE A 27 -17.43 -12.76 -9.42
N GLU A 28 -18.07 -13.70 -8.72
CA GLU A 28 -19.38 -14.24 -9.11
C GLU A 28 -20.47 -13.17 -9.13
N CYS A 29 -20.58 -12.33 -8.08
CA CYS A 29 -21.57 -11.27 -8.02
C CYS A 29 -21.39 -10.23 -9.13
N VAL A 30 -20.15 -9.77 -9.35
CA VAL A 30 -19.86 -8.77 -10.39
C VAL A 30 -20.08 -9.36 -11.78
N LYS A 31 -19.69 -10.62 -12.02
CA LYS A 31 -19.94 -11.33 -13.28
C LYS A 31 -21.45 -11.40 -13.58
N ASN A 32 -22.26 -11.88 -12.62
CA ASN A 32 -23.70 -11.98 -12.80
C ASN A 32 -24.36 -10.61 -13.07
N TYR A 33 -23.86 -9.55 -12.41
CA TYR A 33 -24.33 -8.19 -12.65
C TYR A 33 -23.99 -7.69 -14.06
N LEU A 34 -22.79 -7.99 -14.56
CA LEU A 34 -22.35 -7.63 -15.90
C LEU A 34 -23.11 -8.40 -16.99
N ILE A 35 -23.43 -9.67 -16.75
CA ILE A 35 -24.29 -10.49 -17.63
C ILE A 35 -25.69 -9.87 -17.69
N ALA A 36 -26.28 -9.52 -16.54
CA ALA A 36 -27.60 -8.89 -16.50
C ALA A 36 -27.65 -7.51 -17.20
N ARG A 37 -26.51 -6.88 -17.43
CA ARG A 37 -26.36 -5.61 -18.14
C ARG A 37 -25.94 -5.76 -19.61
N ASP A 38 -25.83 -6.99 -20.12
CA ASP A 38 -25.41 -7.27 -21.50
C ASP A 38 -24.01 -6.70 -21.85
N VAL A 39 -23.10 -6.69 -20.86
CA VAL A 39 -21.74 -6.15 -21.02
C VAL A 39 -20.64 -7.14 -20.63
N TRP A 40 -20.98 -8.41 -20.36
CA TRP A 40 -20.00 -9.42 -20.00
C TRP A 40 -19.12 -9.87 -21.18
N ASP A 41 -19.65 -9.82 -22.40
CA ASP A 41 -19.01 -10.34 -23.62
C ASP A 41 -17.69 -9.64 -23.99
N VAL A 42 -17.49 -8.38 -23.56
CA VAL A 42 -16.24 -7.65 -23.75
C VAL A 42 -15.15 -8.06 -22.74
N ILE A 43 -15.52 -8.74 -21.65
CA ILE A 43 -14.59 -9.24 -20.63
C ILE A 43 -14.18 -10.67 -20.91
N ASP A 44 -15.12 -11.57 -21.21
CA ASP A 44 -14.76 -12.95 -21.56
C ASP A 44 -14.07 -13.05 -22.93
N GLY A 45 -14.29 -12.06 -23.80
CA GLY A 45 -13.67 -11.97 -25.12
C GLY A 45 -14.52 -12.54 -26.24
N THR A 46 -15.80 -12.81 -26.00
CA THR A 46 -16.77 -13.14 -27.05
C THR A 46 -16.88 -12.01 -28.07
N ILE A 47 -16.75 -10.75 -27.63
CA ILE A 47 -16.61 -9.58 -28.51
C ILE A 47 -15.19 -9.00 -28.34
N PRO A 48 -14.24 -9.31 -29.26
CA PRO A 48 -12.91 -8.75 -29.22
C PRO A 48 -12.93 -7.25 -29.53
N LYS A 49 -11.88 -6.53 -29.12
CA LYS A 49 -11.69 -5.12 -29.44
C LYS A 49 -11.58 -4.93 -30.97
N PRO A 50 -12.49 -4.18 -31.62
CA PRO A 50 -12.37 -3.87 -33.04
C PRO A 50 -11.16 -2.96 -33.35
N PRO A 51 -10.64 -2.96 -34.60
CA PRO A 51 -9.57 -2.04 -35.01
C PRO A 51 -10.02 -0.58 -34.91
N GLU A 52 -9.15 0.29 -34.39
CA GLU A 52 -9.48 1.71 -34.16
C GLU A 52 -9.56 2.55 -35.44
N ASP A 53 -8.78 2.17 -36.46
CA ASP A 53 -8.58 2.95 -37.69
C ASP A 53 -9.31 2.38 -38.92
N ASP A 54 -10.12 1.33 -38.75
CA ASP A 54 -10.87 0.72 -39.84
C ASP A 54 -12.23 1.43 -40.03
N GLU A 55 -12.41 2.12 -41.15
CA GLU A 55 -13.65 2.84 -41.46
C GLU A 55 -14.88 1.93 -41.52
N ASN A 56 -14.70 0.66 -41.87
CA ASN A 56 -15.79 -0.31 -41.96
C ASN A 56 -16.24 -0.82 -40.58
N CYS A 57 -15.42 -0.64 -39.53
CA CYS A 57 -15.70 -1.11 -38.16
C CYS A 57 -16.05 0.03 -37.18
N LYS A 58 -16.25 1.26 -37.66
CA LYS A 58 -16.51 2.43 -36.79
C LYS A 58 -17.73 2.24 -35.89
N GLU A 59 -18.82 1.67 -36.41
CA GLU A 59 -20.05 1.44 -35.62
C GLU A 59 -19.84 0.36 -34.54
N ASP A 60 -19.23 -0.77 -34.91
CA ASP A 60 -18.88 -1.85 -33.99
C ASP A 60 -17.91 -1.38 -32.90
N PHE A 61 -16.94 -0.55 -33.26
CA PHE A 61 -16.00 0.03 -32.32
C PHE A 61 -16.69 0.98 -31.33
N VAL A 62 -17.63 1.82 -31.79
CA VAL A 62 -18.42 2.69 -30.90
C VAL A 62 -19.28 1.86 -29.94
N SER A 63 -19.91 0.79 -30.44
CA SER A 63 -20.71 -0.13 -29.63
C SER A 63 -19.85 -0.84 -28.58
N TRP A 64 -18.72 -1.43 -28.99
CA TRP A 64 -17.75 -2.08 -28.10
C TRP A 64 -17.23 -1.11 -27.04
N ARG A 65 -16.83 0.11 -27.43
CA ARG A 65 -16.29 1.13 -26.52
C ARG A 65 -17.28 1.48 -25.41
N LYS A 66 -18.58 1.59 -25.73
CA LYS A 66 -19.64 1.82 -24.73
C LYS A 66 -19.78 0.65 -23.77
N LYS A 67 -19.82 -0.59 -24.28
CA LYS A 67 -19.88 -1.81 -23.44
C LYS A 67 -18.65 -1.93 -22.54
N ASN A 68 -17.45 -1.73 -23.08
CA ASN A 68 -16.19 -1.72 -22.33
C ASN A 68 -16.18 -0.66 -21.22
N ALA A 69 -16.55 0.59 -21.52
CA ALA A 69 -16.60 1.66 -20.51
C ALA A 69 -17.60 1.36 -19.39
N SER A 70 -18.78 0.82 -19.73
CA SER A 70 -19.80 0.40 -18.76
C SER A 70 -19.29 -0.72 -17.85
N ALA A 71 -18.68 -1.75 -18.44
CA ALA A 71 -18.11 -2.88 -17.71
C ALA A 71 -16.96 -2.46 -16.80
N LEU A 72 -16.06 -1.61 -17.30
CA LEU A 72 -14.93 -1.07 -16.53
C LEU A 72 -15.43 -0.23 -15.36
N HIS A 73 -16.42 0.64 -15.58
CA HIS A 73 -17.01 1.44 -14.50
C HIS A 73 -17.55 0.56 -13.37
N VAL A 74 -18.30 -0.51 -13.72
CA VAL A 74 -18.82 -1.48 -12.75
C VAL A 74 -17.71 -2.12 -11.91
N ILE A 75 -16.61 -2.56 -12.56
CA ILE A 75 -15.46 -3.16 -11.87
C ILE A 75 -14.83 -2.13 -10.91
N LEU A 76 -14.61 -0.90 -11.37
CA LEU A 76 -13.95 0.15 -10.59
C LEU A 76 -14.75 0.51 -9.33
N ILE A 77 -16.07 0.70 -9.43
CA ILE A 77 -16.91 1.08 -8.29
C ILE A 77 -17.18 -0.07 -7.30
N SER A 78 -17.01 -1.32 -7.74
CA SER A 78 -17.30 -2.51 -6.91
C SER A 78 -16.05 -3.08 -6.23
N CYS A 79 -14.85 -2.86 -6.78
CA CYS A 79 -13.63 -3.47 -6.27
C CYS A 79 -13.14 -2.85 -4.95
N GLY A 80 -13.49 -1.59 -4.68
CA GLY A 80 -13.06 -0.84 -3.50
C GLY A 80 -11.62 -0.35 -3.57
N THR A 81 -11.24 0.55 -2.67
CA THR A 81 -9.99 1.33 -2.76
C THR A 81 -8.71 0.48 -2.83
N ARG A 82 -8.67 -0.67 -2.12
CA ARG A 82 -7.50 -1.57 -2.14
C ARG A 82 -7.29 -2.29 -3.48
N ALA A 83 -8.36 -2.61 -4.18
CA ALA A 83 -8.29 -3.27 -5.48
C ALA A 83 -8.19 -2.25 -6.62
N PHE A 84 -8.79 -1.07 -6.43
CA PHE A 84 -8.81 0.04 -7.38
C PHE A 84 -7.39 0.48 -7.79
N VAL A 85 -6.44 0.52 -6.86
CA VAL A 85 -5.04 0.91 -7.16
C VAL A 85 -4.39 0.05 -8.25
N HIS A 86 -4.78 -1.22 -8.37
CA HIS A 86 -4.24 -2.14 -9.37
C HIS A 86 -4.83 -1.91 -10.77
N ILE A 87 -5.96 -1.21 -10.86
CA ILE A 87 -6.74 -1.05 -12.09
C ILE A 87 -7.11 0.42 -12.38
N SER A 88 -6.45 1.37 -11.72
CA SER A 88 -6.82 2.79 -11.80
C SER A 88 -6.51 3.43 -13.16
N GLN A 89 -5.63 2.81 -13.96
CA GLN A 89 -5.19 3.31 -15.27
C GLN A 89 -5.53 2.40 -16.45
N VAL A 90 -6.23 1.29 -16.22
CA VAL A 90 -6.61 0.41 -17.33
C VAL A 90 -7.78 1.00 -18.08
N SER A 91 -7.66 1.05 -19.40
CA SER A 91 -8.70 1.50 -20.33
C SER A 91 -9.66 0.37 -20.73
N GLU A 92 -9.33 -0.89 -20.42
CA GLU A 92 -10.08 -2.07 -20.83
C GLU A 92 -10.60 -2.87 -19.62
N ALA A 93 -11.90 -3.17 -19.63
CA ALA A 93 -12.57 -3.95 -18.59
C ALA A 93 -11.99 -5.37 -18.46
N LYS A 94 -11.65 -5.99 -19.59
CA LYS A 94 -11.00 -7.32 -19.62
C LYS A 94 -9.64 -7.32 -18.92
N VAL A 95 -8.83 -6.30 -19.17
CA VAL A 95 -7.52 -6.14 -18.53
C VAL A 95 -7.70 -5.92 -17.03
N ALA A 96 -8.63 -5.04 -16.63
CA ALA A 96 -8.98 -4.81 -15.24
C ALA A 96 -9.37 -6.11 -14.53
N TRP A 97 -10.27 -6.89 -15.14
CA TRP A 97 -10.74 -8.17 -14.62
C TRP A 97 -9.59 -9.17 -14.41
N ASN A 98 -8.71 -9.30 -15.40
CA ASN A 98 -7.58 -10.22 -15.35
C ASN A 98 -6.55 -9.84 -14.27
N ILE A 99 -6.25 -8.54 -14.12
CA ILE A 99 -5.35 -8.05 -13.07
C ILE A 99 -5.93 -8.41 -11.70
N LEU A 100 -7.21 -8.12 -11.45
CA LEU A 100 -7.84 -8.45 -10.18
C LEU A 100 -7.83 -9.97 -9.93
N ASN A 101 -8.15 -10.77 -10.95
CA ASN A 101 -8.22 -12.22 -10.81
C ASN A 101 -6.86 -12.82 -10.42
N ARG A 102 -5.78 -12.35 -11.06
CA ARG A 102 -4.40 -12.75 -10.71
C ARG A 102 -4.02 -12.34 -9.29
N THR A 103 -4.36 -11.11 -8.90
CA THR A 103 -3.97 -10.53 -7.60
C THR A 103 -4.71 -11.17 -6.42
N TYR A 104 -5.96 -11.59 -6.61
CA TYR A 104 -6.85 -11.97 -5.52
C TYR A 104 -7.29 -13.45 -5.52
N SER A 105 -7.15 -14.20 -6.61
CA SER A 105 -7.66 -15.59 -6.71
C SER A 105 -6.62 -16.69 -6.43
N TYR A 106 -5.34 -16.37 -6.21
CA TYR A 106 -4.32 -17.36 -5.85
C TYR A 106 -4.22 -17.57 -4.34
N ASN A 107 -4.41 -18.83 -3.89
CA ASN A 107 -3.70 -19.46 -2.77
C ASN A 107 -4.02 -20.97 -2.67
N SER A 108 -3.09 -21.83 -3.10
CA SER A 108 -2.68 -23.11 -2.44
C SER A 108 -1.80 -23.99 -3.37
N SER A 109 -0.48 -24.03 -3.11
CA SER A 109 0.27 -25.29 -2.98
C SER A 109 1.68 -25.09 -2.41
N PRO A 110 2.22 -26.13 -1.71
CA PRO A 110 3.39 -26.07 -0.83
C PRO A 110 4.73 -26.31 -1.55
N LEU A 111 5.83 -26.15 -0.78
CA LEU A 111 7.24 -26.45 -1.08
C LEU A 111 7.53 -27.60 -2.07
N GLY A 112 8.60 -27.42 -2.86
CA GLY A 112 9.30 -28.45 -3.67
C GLY A 112 9.55 -27.94 -5.10
N SER A 113 10.74 -27.53 -5.51
CA SER A 113 12.00 -28.26 -5.44
C SER A 113 13.18 -27.29 -5.33
N GLU A 114 14.06 -27.59 -4.38
CA GLU A 114 15.47 -27.24 -4.49
C GLU A 114 16.00 -27.85 -5.79
N SER A 115 16.56 -27.00 -6.66
CA SER A 115 17.64 -27.45 -7.54
C SER A 115 18.85 -26.63 -7.16
N GLU A 116 19.79 -27.32 -6.53
CA GLU A 116 21.17 -26.91 -6.39
C GLU A 116 21.70 -26.48 -7.75
N LEU A 117 22.20 -25.25 -7.85
CA LEU A 117 23.18 -24.87 -8.85
C LEU A 117 24.14 -23.88 -8.19
N GLU A 118 25.19 -24.48 -7.67
CA GLU A 118 26.58 -24.02 -7.60
C GLU A 118 26.86 -22.62 -7.03
N THR A 119 27.39 -22.67 -5.81
CA THR A 119 28.14 -21.60 -5.16
C THR A 119 29.41 -21.26 -5.93
N GLU A 120 29.48 -20.07 -6.51
CA GLU A 120 30.71 -19.38 -6.86
C GLU A 120 31.05 -18.35 -5.75
N PRO A 121 32.33 -18.11 -5.45
CA PRO A 121 32.77 -17.49 -4.21
C PRO A 121 32.47 -15.98 -4.13
N VAL A 122 32.18 -15.53 -2.91
CA VAL A 122 31.96 -14.13 -2.54
C VAL A 122 33.27 -13.34 -2.72
N SER A 123 33.36 -12.56 -3.79
CA SER A 123 34.29 -11.44 -3.88
C SER A 123 33.66 -10.18 -3.29
N GLU A 124 34.39 -9.51 -2.38
CA GLU A 124 34.01 -8.29 -1.68
C GLU A 124 33.43 -7.21 -2.60
N PRO A 125 32.48 -6.37 -2.11
CA PRO A 125 31.95 -5.27 -2.90
C PRO A 125 33.06 -4.24 -3.20
N PRO A 126 33.18 -3.76 -4.45
CA PRO A 126 34.18 -2.75 -4.79
C PRO A 126 33.86 -1.43 -4.06
N VAL A 127 34.90 -0.84 -3.49
CA VAL A 127 34.91 0.53 -3.01
C VAL A 127 34.54 1.45 -4.17
N LEU A 128 33.34 2.03 -4.13
CA LEU A 128 32.91 3.00 -5.11
C LEU A 128 33.71 4.29 -4.90
N ASP A 129 34.63 4.52 -5.82
CA ASP A 129 35.38 5.77 -6.00
C ASP A 129 34.39 6.94 -6.12
N ARG A 130 34.59 7.90 -5.24
CA ARG A 130 33.74 9.06 -5.01
C ARG A 130 34.12 10.18 -5.98
N SER A 131 34.08 9.90 -7.28
CA SER A 131 34.61 10.85 -8.28
C SER A 131 33.86 10.77 -9.61
N SER A 132 32.55 11.00 -9.61
CA SER A 132 31.78 11.48 -10.78
C SER A 132 30.36 11.87 -10.36
N SER A 133 30.26 12.93 -9.54
CA SER A 133 28.99 13.63 -9.32
C SER A 133 28.77 14.66 -10.42
N SER A 134 27.85 14.38 -11.34
CA SER A 134 27.23 15.45 -12.12
C SER A 134 25.85 15.05 -12.60
N LEU A 135 24.90 14.90 -11.68
CA LEU A 135 23.48 15.03 -12.02
C LEU A 135 22.77 15.80 -10.89
N VAL A 136 22.34 17.00 -11.27
CA VAL A 136 21.40 17.94 -10.64
C VAL A 136 21.83 18.63 -9.33
N ASP A 137 21.79 19.97 -9.36
CA ASP A 137 21.98 20.84 -8.20
C ASP A 137 20.81 20.67 -7.20
N PRO A 138 21.07 20.22 -5.95
CA PRO A 138 20.05 19.98 -4.92
C PRO A 138 19.23 21.22 -4.54
N SER A 139 19.70 22.43 -4.88
CA SER A 139 19.05 23.69 -4.50
C SER A 139 17.87 24.09 -5.39
N SER A 140 17.67 23.41 -6.53
CA SER A 140 16.59 23.68 -7.49
C SER A 140 15.25 23.00 -7.14
N PHE A 141 15.23 22.07 -6.18
CA PHE A 141 14.07 21.23 -5.90
C PHE A 141 13.17 21.87 -4.84
N ASN A 142 12.00 22.37 -5.26
CA ASN A 142 10.94 22.81 -4.37
C ASN A 142 9.77 21.79 -4.40
N PRO A 143 9.55 20.99 -3.34
CA PRO A 143 8.50 19.97 -3.29
C PRO A 143 7.08 20.55 -3.46
N SER A 144 6.94 21.85 -3.24
CA SER A 144 5.69 22.61 -3.24
C SER A 144 5.17 22.97 -4.64
N THR A 145 6.01 22.88 -5.68
CA THR A 145 5.75 23.49 -7.00
C THR A 145 5.37 22.51 -8.10
N MET A 146 5.24 21.20 -7.81
CA MET A 146 4.86 20.17 -8.79
C MET A 146 3.34 20.19 -9.09
N ARG A 147 2.78 21.36 -9.37
CA ARG A 147 1.45 21.53 -9.94
C ARG A 147 1.62 21.96 -11.40
N GLY A 148 1.67 20.98 -12.29
CA GLY A 148 1.41 21.19 -13.71
C GLY A 148 2.61 21.57 -14.60
N GLU A 149 3.80 21.04 -14.36
CA GLU A 149 4.77 20.96 -15.45
C GLU A 149 4.24 19.94 -16.46
N GLU A 150 3.91 20.41 -17.67
CA GLU A 150 3.55 19.53 -18.80
C GLU A 150 4.75 18.64 -19.12
N VAL A 151 4.63 17.39 -18.72
CA VAL A 151 5.67 16.39 -18.90
C VAL A 151 5.62 15.93 -20.36
N ASN A 152 6.66 16.24 -21.15
CA ASN A 152 6.72 15.93 -22.60
C ASN A 152 7.00 14.44 -22.92
N TYR A 153 6.70 13.52 -22.00
CA TYR A 153 6.94 12.08 -22.17
C TYR A 153 5.78 11.27 -21.58
N ASP A 154 5.45 10.14 -22.23
CA ASP A 154 4.34 9.28 -21.84
C ASP A 154 4.67 8.47 -20.57
N VAL A 155 4.26 9.00 -19.42
CA VAL A 155 4.39 8.34 -18.11
C VAL A 155 3.65 7.00 -18.03
N GLY A 156 2.74 6.71 -18.96
CA GLY A 156 2.06 5.42 -19.09
C GLY A 156 3.01 4.28 -19.41
N VAL A 157 4.09 4.54 -20.16
CA VAL A 157 5.14 3.56 -20.47
C VAL A 157 5.86 3.13 -19.18
N LEU A 158 6.27 4.10 -18.36
CA LEU A 158 6.89 3.84 -17.07
C LEU A 158 5.95 3.12 -16.12
N TYR A 159 4.69 3.56 -16.02
CA TYR A 159 3.68 2.91 -15.19
C TYR A 159 3.47 1.44 -15.58
N LYS A 160 3.32 1.15 -16.89
CA LYS A 160 3.15 -0.21 -17.39
C LYS A 160 4.36 -1.08 -17.05
N ALA A 161 5.58 -0.59 -17.29
CA ALA A 161 6.80 -1.33 -16.97
C ALA A 161 6.89 -1.68 -15.47
N ILE A 162 6.46 -0.76 -14.59
CA ILE A 162 6.42 -1.00 -13.14
C ILE A 162 5.37 -2.05 -12.79
N CYS A 163 4.17 -1.97 -13.37
CA CYS A 163 3.09 -2.93 -13.17
C CYS A 163 3.49 -4.35 -13.62
N GLU A 164 4.25 -4.46 -14.70
CA GLU A 164 4.77 -5.73 -15.23
C GLU A 164 6.03 -6.22 -14.51
N ASN A 165 6.53 -5.47 -13.51
CA ASN A 165 7.80 -5.72 -12.84
C ASN A 165 9.00 -5.81 -13.80
N ASN A 166 8.94 -5.12 -14.93
CA ASN A 166 9.97 -5.11 -15.96
C ASN A 166 10.98 -3.99 -15.69
N TRP A 167 12.02 -4.31 -14.91
CA TRP A 167 13.08 -3.35 -14.58
C TRP A 167 13.85 -2.87 -15.81
N ILE A 168 14.00 -3.68 -16.86
CA ILE A 168 14.79 -3.31 -18.04
C ILE A 168 14.09 -2.14 -18.75
N SER A 169 12.78 -2.28 -19.01
CA SER A 169 11.98 -1.20 -19.62
C SER A 169 11.87 0.02 -18.71
N ALA A 170 11.67 -0.18 -17.40
CA ALA A 170 11.61 0.94 -16.46
C ALA A 170 12.95 1.71 -16.40
N LYS A 171 14.08 1.01 -16.37
CA LYS A 171 15.43 1.60 -16.35
C LYS A 171 15.71 2.39 -17.62
N ALA A 172 15.44 1.81 -18.79
CA ALA A 172 15.64 2.48 -20.08
C ALA A 172 14.88 3.81 -20.13
N PHE A 173 13.60 3.81 -19.71
CA PHE A 173 12.80 5.02 -19.64
C PHE A 173 13.37 6.07 -18.66
N LEU A 174 13.84 5.63 -17.48
CA LEU A 174 14.42 6.54 -16.48
C LEU A 174 15.80 7.08 -16.88
N GLU A 175 16.55 6.34 -17.70
CA GLU A 175 17.82 6.81 -18.29
C GLU A 175 17.57 7.87 -19.37
N GLU A 176 16.50 7.72 -20.15
CA GLU A 176 16.06 8.72 -21.14
C GLU A 176 15.41 9.96 -20.48
N HIS A 177 14.69 9.75 -19.37
CA HIS A 177 13.95 10.79 -18.66
C HIS A 177 14.20 10.77 -17.14
N PRO A 178 15.37 11.25 -16.66
CA PRO A 178 15.73 11.22 -15.23
C PRO A 178 14.75 11.97 -14.31
N SER A 179 14.10 13.03 -14.81
CA SER A 179 13.08 13.79 -14.10
C SER A 179 11.86 12.94 -13.70
N ALA A 180 11.59 11.83 -14.41
CA ALA A 180 10.45 10.97 -14.15
C ALA A 180 10.50 10.25 -12.79
N LEU A 181 11.65 10.22 -12.10
CA LEU A 181 11.79 9.63 -10.76
C LEU A 181 10.84 10.27 -9.71
N GLY A 182 10.64 11.59 -9.79
CA GLY A 182 9.77 12.32 -8.85
C GLY A 182 8.38 12.65 -9.36
N VAL A 183 8.10 12.34 -10.63
CA VAL A 183 6.81 12.68 -11.24
C VAL A 183 5.72 11.75 -10.71
N LYS A 184 4.53 12.33 -10.55
CA LYS A 184 3.30 11.59 -10.23
C LYS A 184 2.78 10.94 -11.50
N ILE A 185 2.96 9.63 -11.61
CA ILE A 185 2.63 8.83 -12.81
C ILE A 185 1.22 8.24 -12.77
N THR A 186 0.43 8.55 -11.73
CA THR A 186 -0.96 8.06 -11.60
C THR A 186 -1.94 9.17 -11.22
N CYS A 187 -3.22 8.94 -11.51
CA CYS A 187 -4.32 9.82 -11.10
C CYS A 187 -4.49 9.91 -9.56
N LEU A 188 -3.91 8.97 -8.81
CA LEU A 188 -3.81 9.00 -7.35
C LEU A 188 -2.58 9.79 -6.88
N GLY A 189 -1.88 10.48 -7.77
CA GLY A 189 -0.70 11.26 -7.43
C GLY A 189 0.49 10.41 -6.99
N GLN A 190 0.55 9.14 -7.40
CA GLN A 190 1.61 8.21 -7.00
C GLN A 190 2.82 8.34 -7.92
N THR A 191 4.02 8.30 -7.34
CA THR A 191 5.27 8.17 -8.10
C THR A 191 5.57 6.70 -8.47
N ALA A 192 6.60 6.48 -9.28
CA ALA A 192 7.09 5.14 -9.59
C ALA A 192 7.34 4.27 -8.34
N LEU A 193 7.93 4.86 -7.30
CA LEU A 193 8.24 4.15 -6.05
C LEU A 193 6.97 3.80 -5.26
N HIS A 194 5.94 4.64 -5.25
CA HIS A 194 4.65 4.31 -4.64
C HIS A 194 4.02 3.07 -5.31
N VAL A 195 3.99 3.05 -6.65
CA VAL A 195 3.39 1.94 -7.39
C VAL A 195 4.17 0.65 -7.11
N ALA A 196 5.50 0.66 -7.25
CA ALA A 196 6.34 -0.50 -6.96
C ALA A 196 6.21 -0.99 -5.50
N ALA A 197 6.13 -0.07 -4.54
CA ALA A 197 5.92 -0.38 -3.12
C ALA A 197 4.55 -1.01 -2.85
N SER A 198 3.50 -0.52 -3.52
CA SER A 198 2.13 -1.04 -3.39
C SER A 198 1.99 -2.46 -3.95
N LEU A 199 2.66 -2.74 -5.08
CA LEU A 199 2.68 -4.04 -5.74
C LEU A 199 3.64 -5.04 -5.08
N GLY A 200 4.52 -4.57 -4.20
CA GLY A 200 5.52 -5.42 -3.55
C GLY A 200 6.68 -5.84 -4.46
N HIS A 201 6.99 -5.05 -5.49
CA HIS A 201 8.11 -5.28 -6.39
C HIS A 201 9.44 -4.89 -5.72
N VAL A 202 9.85 -5.64 -4.67
CA VAL A 202 10.96 -5.29 -3.77
C VAL A 202 12.24 -4.95 -4.54
N ARG A 203 12.70 -5.84 -5.44
CA ARG A 203 13.96 -5.63 -6.18
C ARG A 203 13.92 -4.38 -7.08
N MET A 204 12.78 -4.11 -7.71
CA MET A 204 12.59 -2.91 -8.53
C MET A 204 12.58 -1.65 -7.66
N ALA A 205 11.82 -1.68 -6.56
CA ALA A 205 11.74 -0.57 -5.63
C ALA A 205 13.09 -0.24 -4.97
N GLU A 206 13.90 -1.25 -4.62
CA GLU A 206 15.27 -1.05 -4.12
C GLU A 206 16.16 -0.33 -5.14
N LYS A 207 16.06 -0.71 -6.43
CA LYS A 207 16.81 -0.02 -7.48
C LYS A 207 16.33 1.41 -7.68
N LEU A 208 15.02 1.68 -7.62
CA LEU A 208 14.47 3.03 -7.64
C LEU A 208 15.01 3.88 -6.46
N VAL A 209 15.01 3.35 -5.24
CA VAL A 209 15.58 4.02 -4.04
C VAL A 209 17.07 4.29 -4.21
N GLY A 210 17.80 3.39 -4.89
CA GLY A 210 19.20 3.58 -5.26
C GLY A 210 19.42 4.83 -6.10
N LEU A 211 18.54 5.08 -7.08
CA LEU A 211 18.61 6.22 -8.01
C LEU A 211 18.09 7.55 -7.41
N MET A 212 17.26 7.48 -6.37
CA MET A 212 16.60 8.67 -5.80
C MET A 212 17.46 9.39 -4.75
N ALA A 213 17.34 10.72 -4.70
CA ALA A 213 17.77 11.50 -3.53
C ALA A 213 16.79 11.32 -2.35
N PRO A 214 17.21 11.50 -1.09
CA PRO A 214 16.37 11.26 0.08
C PRO A 214 15.00 11.97 0.05
N GLN A 215 14.94 13.18 -0.50
CA GLN A 215 13.72 14.01 -0.52
C GLN A 215 12.62 13.41 -1.40
N TYR A 216 12.97 12.61 -2.41
CA TYR A 216 11.97 11.93 -3.26
C TYR A 216 11.16 10.89 -2.50
N LEU A 217 11.69 10.33 -1.40
CA LEU A 217 10.97 9.39 -0.54
C LEU A 217 9.93 10.09 0.34
N GLU A 218 9.97 11.42 0.45
CA GLU A 218 8.99 12.23 1.20
C GLU A 218 7.81 12.67 0.33
N ILE A 219 7.87 12.47 -1.00
CA ILE A 219 6.76 12.80 -1.90
C ILE A 219 5.54 11.98 -1.50
N VAL A 220 4.38 12.65 -1.40
CA VAL A 220 3.13 12.02 -1.02
C VAL A 220 2.10 11.95 -2.16
N ASP A 221 1.32 10.88 -2.14
CA ASP A 221 0.16 10.68 -3.00
C ASP A 221 -1.07 11.52 -2.56
N VAL A 222 -2.22 11.35 -3.23
CA VAL A 222 -3.44 12.14 -2.91
C VAL A 222 -4.00 11.88 -1.50
N ASP A 223 -3.71 10.72 -0.90
CA ASP A 223 -4.11 10.39 0.47
C ASP A 223 -3.06 10.86 1.50
N GLY A 224 -1.97 11.48 1.02
CA GLY A 224 -0.83 11.89 1.83
C GLY A 224 0.09 10.73 2.20
N CYS A 225 0.04 9.60 1.51
CA CYS A 225 0.93 8.48 1.78
C CYS A 225 2.28 8.72 1.11
N THR A 226 3.37 8.54 1.86
CA THR A 226 4.71 8.33 1.30
C THR A 226 4.83 6.92 0.72
N PRO A 227 5.86 6.58 -0.08
CA PRO A 227 6.05 5.22 -0.54
C PRO A 227 6.22 4.21 0.60
N LEU A 228 6.79 4.62 1.75
CA LEU A 228 6.84 3.78 2.95
C LEU A 228 5.44 3.53 3.54
N ALA A 229 4.61 4.57 3.63
CA ALA A 229 3.23 4.43 4.08
C ALA A 229 2.43 3.51 3.12
N THR A 230 2.65 3.62 1.82
CA THR A 230 2.07 2.72 0.81
C THR A 230 2.55 1.27 1.01
N ALA A 231 3.85 1.02 1.20
CA ALA A 231 4.35 -0.31 1.52
C ALA A 231 3.71 -0.88 2.79
N ALA A 232 3.59 -0.05 3.84
CA ALA A 232 2.96 -0.42 5.10
C ALA A 232 1.44 -0.65 5.01
N ALA A 233 0.76 -0.05 4.03
CA ALA A 233 -0.67 -0.23 3.83
C ALA A 233 -1.02 -1.46 2.97
N TYR A 234 -0.16 -1.82 2.01
CA TYR A 234 -0.51 -2.78 0.96
C TYR A 234 0.34 -4.04 0.95
N SER A 235 1.67 -3.93 0.94
CA SER A 235 2.56 -5.06 0.64
C SER A 235 3.25 -5.66 1.88
N GLY A 236 3.64 -4.84 2.86
CA GLY A 236 4.21 -5.31 4.11
C GLY A 236 5.61 -5.91 4.02
N HIS A 237 6.35 -5.68 2.93
CA HIS A 237 7.70 -6.21 2.77
C HIS A 237 8.74 -5.48 3.63
N LEU A 238 9.18 -6.12 4.72
CA LEU A 238 10.18 -5.60 5.66
C LEU A 238 11.45 -5.10 4.96
N ARG A 239 11.99 -5.90 4.04
CA ARG A 239 13.23 -5.57 3.30
C ARG A 239 13.12 -4.25 2.53
N LEU A 240 11.96 -3.99 1.91
CA LEU A 240 11.72 -2.72 1.22
C LEU A 240 11.63 -1.55 2.21
N ALA A 241 10.94 -1.72 3.34
CA ALA A 241 10.92 -0.69 4.39
C ALA A 241 12.33 -0.39 4.92
N GLN A 242 13.16 -1.41 5.13
CA GLN A 242 14.56 -1.24 5.54
C GLN A 242 15.35 -0.41 4.53
N CYS A 243 15.24 -0.74 3.24
CA CYS A 243 15.88 0.01 2.16
C CYS A 243 15.50 1.50 2.18
N MET A 244 14.20 1.82 2.27
CA MET A 244 13.72 3.21 2.30
C MET A 244 14.14 3.95 3.57
N VAL A 245 14.01 3.34 4.74
CA VAL A 245 14.37 3.95 6.04
C VAL A 245 15.87 4.21 6.15
N ASN A 246 16.71 3.33 5.58
CA ASN A 246 18.16 3.55 5.52
C ASN A 246 18.53 4.74 4.63
N LYS A 247 17.74 5.01 3.59
CA LYS A 247 17.96 6.14 2.68
C LYS A 247 17.46 7.47 3.27
N ASN A 248 16.30 7.46 3.91
CA ASN A 248 15.72 8.63 4.57
C ASN A 248 14.90 8.21 5.79
N ARG A 249 15.29 8.66 6.99
CA ARG A 249 14.56 8.34 8.23
C ARG A 249 13.34 9.23 8.47
N ASN A 250 13.28 10.42 7.85
CA ASN A 250 12.19 11.39 8.07
C ASN A 250 10.81 10.80 7.72
N ILE A 251 10.77 9.92 6.72
CA ILE A 251 9.55 9.26 6.24
C ILE A 251 8.83 8.43 7.32
N LEU A 252 9.50 8.08 8.43
CA LEU A 252 8.89 7.39 9.58
C LEU A 252 7.91 8.25 10.35
N ALA A 253 8.07 9.58 10.30
CA ALA A 253 7.30 10.56 11.05
C ALA A 253 6.33 11.36 10.17
N ILE A 254 6.26 11.08 8.86
CA ILE A 254 5.30 11.72 7.95
C ILE A 254 3.97 10.94 8.02
N PRO A 255 2.89 11.53 8.57
CA PRO A 255 1.59 10.87 8.64
C PRO A 255 0.82 11.04 7.32
N THR A 256 -0.12 10.11 7.08
CA THR A 256 -1.09 10.27 5.99
C THR A 256 -1.98 11.49 6.21
N SER A 257 -2.30 12.22 5.15
CA SER A 257 -3.29 13.32 5.20
C SER A 257 -4.63 12.80 5.70
N LYS A 258 -5.04 11.64 5.16
CA LYS A 258 -6.27 10.99 5.60
C LYS A 258 -6.08 10.33 6.94
N GLY A 259 -6.77 10.88 7.93
CA GLY A 259 -6.84 10.29 9.26
C GLY A 259 -5.53 10.39 10.03
N ASN A 260 -4.52 11.16 9.60
CA ASN A 260 -3.28 11.42 10.33
C ASN A 260 -2.71 10.11 10.89
N ILE A 261 -2.22 9.19 10.05
CA ILE A 261 -1.75 7.86 10.46
C ILE A 261 -0.28 7.68 10.07
N LEU A 262 0.57 7.34 11.03
CA LEU A 262 1.97 7.02 10.75
C LEU A 262 2.17 5.65 10.07
N PRO A 263 3.27 5.45 9.32
CA PRO A 263 3.59 4.17 8.68
C PRO A 263 3.59 2.98 9.65
N VAL A 264 4.09 3.16 10.88
CA VAL A 264 4.08 2.11 11.91
C VAL A 264 2.65 1.64 12.23
N THR A 265 1.70 2.56 12.36
CA THR A 265 0.30 2.25 12.64
C THR A 265 -0.38 1.59 11.43
N LEU A 266 -0.04 2.00 10.20
CA LEU A 266 -0.50 1.34 8.98
C LEU A 266 -0.02 -0.12 8.90
N ALA A 267 1.26 -0.36 9.16
CA ALA A 267 1.83 -1.71 9.14
C ALA A 267 1.15 -2.62 10.18
N ILE A 268 0.98 -2.13 11.42
CA ILE A 268 0.33 -2.91 12.49
C ILE A 268 -1.13 -3.16 12.14
N SER A 269 -1.91 -2.13 11.79
CA SER A 269 -3.35 -2.28 11.48
C SER A 269 -3.64 -3.17 10.27
N ASN A 270 -2.70 -3.29 9.32
CA ASN A 270 -2.80 -4.22 8.19
C ASN A 270 -2.21 -5.61 8.47
N GLY A 271 -1.73 -5.87 9.69
CA GLY A 271 -1.21 -7.16 10.11
C GLY A 271 0.21 -7.48 9.63
N HIS A 272 0.95 -6.49 9.14
CA HIS A 272 2.35 -6.64 8.71
C HIS A 272 3.28 -6.59 9.93
N ARG A 273 3.19 -7.61 10.79
CA ARG A 273 3.80 -7.66 12.13
C ARG A 273 5.31 -7.37 12.13
N GLU A 274 6.07 -8.07 11.30
CA GLU A 274 7.53 -7.91 11.21
C GLU A 274 7.93 -6.50 10.76
N MET A 275 7.25 -5.97 9.75
CA MET A 275 7.44 -4.58 9.33
C MET A 275 7.04 -3.61 10.45
N GLY A 276 5.91 -3.82 11.12
CA GLY A 276 5.43 -2.97 12.20
C GLY A 276 6.40 -2.91 13.38
N ARG A 277 6.99 -4.04 13.78
CA ARG A 277 8.05 -4.11 14.81
C ARG A 277 9.30 -3.34 14.40
N TYR A 278 9.75 -3.55 13.16
CA TYR A 278 10.88 -2.81 12.61
C TYR A 278 10.63 -1.30 12.60
N LEU A 279 9.48 -0.86 12.07
CA LEU A 279 9.11 0.55 12.03
C LEU A 279 9.03 1.13 13.43
N TYR A 280 8.35 0.46 14.37
CA TYR A 280 8.27 0.91 15.76
C TYR A 280 9.65 1.13 16.41
N SER A 281 10.60 0.22 16.17
CA SER A 281 11.95 0.36 16.73
C SER A 281 12.75 1.56 16.17
N HIS A 282 12.32 2.12 15.04
CA HIS A 282 12.96 3.27 14.39
C HIS A 282 12.13 4.56 14.44
N THR A 283 10.82 4.48 14.68
CA THR A 283 9.94 5.64 14.79
C THR A 283 10.35 6.50 15.99
N PRO A 284 10.59 7.80 15.82
CA PRO A 284 10.88 8.69 16.95
C PRO A 284 9.70 8.71 17.93
N LEU A 285 9.99 8.85 19.22
CA LEU A 285 8.96 8.84 20.25
C LEU A 285 8.09 10.10 20.21
N GLU A 286 8.67 11.24 19.84
CA GLU A 286 8.03 12.56 19.80
C GLU A 286 6.63 12.55 19.15
N PRO A 287 6.43 12.06 17.90
CA PRO A 287 5.10 12.04 17.30
C PRO A 287 4.11 11.07 17.99
N LEU A 288 4.58 10.14 18.82
CA LEU A 288 3.75 9.17 19.56
C LEU A 288 3.33 9.69 20.93
N GLU A 289 3.89 10.79 21.41
CA GLU A 289 3.50 11.38 22.69
C GLU A 289 2.08 11.98 22.61
N PRO A 290 1.21 11.81 23.63
CA PRO A 290 -0.16 12.33 23.61
C PRO A 290 -0.26 13.83 23.34
N LYS A 291 0.71 14.61 23.86
CA LYS A 291 0.79 16.07 23.66
C LYS A 291 1.00 16.48 22.20
N ASN A 292 1.57 15.59 21.37
CA ASN A 292 1.86 15.82 19.96
C ASN A 292 0.78 15.23 19.03
N GLY A 293 -0.29 14.68 19.61
CA GLY A 293 -1.48 14.23 18.90
C GLY A 293 -1.84 12.77 19.16
N ILE A 294 -2.76 12.26 18.35
CA ILE A 294 -3.42 10.96 18.57
C ILE A 294 -2.65 9.76 18.00
N GLN A 295 -1.41 9.94 17.51
CA GLN A 295 -0.68 8.87 16.83
C GLN A 295 -0.36 7.72 17.77
N GLY A 296 0.18 8.02 18.96
CA GLY A 296 0.47 7.03 19.97
C GLY A 296 -0.78 6.28 20.43
N VAL A 297 -1.91 7.01 20.57
CA VAL A 297 -3.21 6.44 20.93
C VAL A 297 -3.69 5.44 19.87
N LYS A 298 -3.59 5.79 18.58
CA LYS A 298 -3.96 4.89 17.49
C LYS A 298 -3.05 3.68 17.40
N LEU A 299 -1.74 3.87 17.52
CA LEU A 299 -0.79 2.77 17.52
C LEU A 299 -1.10 1.80 18.67
N LEU A 300 -1.30 2.33 19.89
CA LEU A 300 -1.67 1.55 21.05
C LEU A 300 -2.99 0.78 20.83
N TYR A 301 -4.01 1.45 20.28
CA TYR A 301 -5.28 0.83 19.93
C TYR A 301 -5.10 -0.38 19.02
N TRP A 302 -4.33 -0.24 17.93
CA TRP A 302 -4.11 -1.34 16.98
C TRP A 302 -3.23 -2.44 17.56
N CYS A 303 -2.21 -2.11 18.34
CA CYS A 303 -1.38 -3.11 19.03
C CYS A 303 -2.20 -3.96 20.00
N LEU A 304 -3.06 -3.34 20.82
CA LEU A 304 -3.97 -4.07 21.70
C LEU A 304 -5.01 -4.86 20.91
N THR A 305 -5.52 -4.31 19.81
CA THR A 305 -6.53 -4.99 18.99
C THR A 305 -5.99 -6.26 18.31
N LEU A 306 -4.73 -6.24 17.87
CA LEU A 306 -4.13 -7.30 17.07
C LEU A 306 -3.14 -8.18 17.85
N GLY A 307 -2.97 -7.90 19.15
CA GLY A 307 -2.14 -8.68 20.06
C GLY A 307 -0.63 -8.41 19.96
N GLU A 308 -0.21 -7.26 19.43
CA GLU A 308 1.20 -6.82 19.46
C GLU A 308 1.58 -6.27 20.84
N LEU A 309 1.43 -7.12 21.86
CA LEU A 309 1.56 -6.74 23.27
C LEU A 309 2.97 -6.26 23.63
N GLY A 310 4.01 -6.73 22.94
CA GLY A 310 5.38 -6.25 23.13
C GLY A 310 5.53 -4.77 22.79
N ILE A 311 4.97 -4.34 21.66
CA ILE A 311 4.97 -2.92 21.26
C ILE A 311 4.08 -2.12 22.22
N ALA A 312 2.88 -2.61 22.53
CA ALA A 312 1.97 -1.94 23.45
C ALA A 312 2.59 -1.70 24.83
N LEU A 313 3.26 -2.71 25.39
CA LEU A 313 3.97 -2.62 26.66
C LEU A 313 5.13 -1.63 26.61
N ASN A 314 5.97 -1.71 25.57
CA ASN A 314 7.09 -0.79 25.44
C ASN A 314 6.63 0.68 25.26
N LEU A 315 5.55 0.90 24.51
CA LEU A 315 4.99 2.24 24.30
C LEU A 315 4.40 2.81 25.60
N LEU A 316 3.66 2.00 26.37
CA LEU A 316 3.12 2.43 27.67
C LEU A 316 4.20 2.68 28.72
N GLN A 317 5.32 1.94 28.68
CA GLN A 317 6.50 2.20 29.51
C GLN A 317 7.15 3.55 29.18
N LYS A 318 7.22 3.89 27.89
CA LYS A 318 7.83 5.15 27.44
C LYS A 318 6.90 6.36 27.60
N CYS A 319 5.58 6.16 27.50
CA CYS A 319 4.58 7.21 27.52
C CYS A 319 3.39 6.80 28.41
N GLN A 320 3.54 6.93 29.73
CA GLN A 320 2.51 6.53 30.70
C GLN A 320 1.19 7.30 30.53
N GLU A 321 1.25 8.54 30.03
CA GLU A 321 0.08 9.37 29.71
C GLU A 321 -0.89 8.70 28.71
N LEU A 322 -0.40 7.79 27.86
CA LEU A 322 -1.23 7.03 26.93
C LEU A 322 -2.22 6.07 27.63
N LEU A 323 -2.02 5.78 28.92
CA LEU A 323 -2.95 4.93 29.70
C LEU A 323 -4.36 5.50 29.75
N LEU A 324 -4.48 6.84 29.78
CA LEU A 324 -5.74 7.58 29.92
C LEU A 324 -6.09 8.40 28.68
N ALA A 325 -5.20 8.46 27.70
CA ALA A 325 -5.41 9.22 26.47
C ALA A 325 -6.57 8.64 25.65
N LYS A 326 -7.38 9.54 25.09
CA LYS A 326 -8.56 9.21 24.29
C LYS A 326 -8.27 9.41 22.80
N ASP A 327 -8.87 8.55 21.99
CA ASP A 327 -8.92 8.78 20.54
C ASP A 327 -9.97 9.85 20.17
N ASN A 328 -10.12 10.11 18.88
CA ASN A 328 -11.11 11.07 18.36
C ASN A 328 -12.57 10.71 18.71
N ASN A 329 -12.83 9.46 19.07
CA ASN A 329 -14.15 8.96 19.44
C ASN A 329 -14.33 8.93 20.98
N GLY A 330 -13.37 9.46 21.75
CA GLY A 330 -13.38 9.44 23.21
C GLY A 330 -13.02 8.09 23.83
N THR A 331 -12.57 7.13 23.03
CA THR A 331 -12.23 5.77 23.47
C THR A 331 -10.83 5.75 24.08
N ILE A 332 -10.71 5.17 25.27
CA ILE A 332 -9.41 4.91 25.91
C ILE A 332 -8.92 3.52 25.44
N PRO A 333 -7.83 3.41 24.66
CA PRO A 333 -7.40 2.13 24.09
C PRO A 333 -7.17 1.02 25.12
N THR A 334 -6.68 1.37 26.32
CA THR A 334 -6.38 0.42 27.40
C THR A 334 -7.61 -0.25 27.99
N MET A 335 -8.81 0.32 27.84
CA MET A 335 -10.06 -0.35 28.22
C MET A 335 -10.27 -1.67 27.47
N LYS A 336 -9.63 -1.84 26.30
CA LYS A 336 -9.66 -3.09 25.55
C LYS A 336 -9.00 -4.25 26.31
N ILE A 337 -8.04 -3.98 27.19
CA ILE A 337 -7.38 -4.99 28.03
C ILE A 337 -8.39 -5.70 28.94
N ALA A 338 -9.39 -4.98 29.45
CA ALA A 338 -10.44 -5.54 30.30
C ALA A 338 -11.33 -6.57 29.57
N GLY A 339 -11.37 -6.52 28.23
CA GLY A 339 -12.08 -7.51 27.41
C GLY A 339 -11.22 -8.70 26.96
N MET A 340 -9.91 -8.69 27.22
CA MET A 340 -8.97 -9.75 26.80
C MET A 340 -8.83 -10.90 27.84
N THR A 341 -9.57 -10.83 28.96
CA THR A 341 -9.55 -11.79 30.07
C THR A 341 -10.42 -13.04 29.85
N PRO A 342 -10.11 -13.87 28.84
CA PRO A 342 -10.16 -15.32 29.07
C PRO A 342 -8.81 -16.03 28.85
N ALA A 343 -7.74 -15.33 28.44
CA ALA A 343 -6.46 -15.98 28.11
C ALA A 343 -5.51 -16.19 29.32
N PHE A 344 -5.92 -15.83 30.54
CA PHE A 344 -5.09 -15.96 31.74
C PHE A 344 -5.91 -16.49 32.92
N SER A 345 -6.45 -17.70 32.77
CA SER A 345 -6.91 -18.49 33.91
C SER A 345 -5.76 -19.37 34.40
N ASP A 346 -4.77 -18.76 35.04
CA ASP A 346 -4.11 -19.45 36.15
C ASP A 346 -4.03 -18.47 37.32
N GLY A 347 -4.74 -18.85 38.38
CA GLY A 347 -5.01 -18.01 39.53
C GLY A 347 -3.91 -18.17 40.56
N SER A 348 -2.88 -17.33 40.51
CA SER A 348 -2.03 -17.08 41.69
C SER A 348 -1.06 -15.90 41.57
N GLU A 349 -0.91 -15.24 40.42
CA GLU A 349 -0.05 -14.04 40.33
C GLU A 349 -0.81 -12.80 39.86
N LEU A 350 -0.71 -11.73 40.64
CA LEU A 350 -1.17 -10.40 40.23
C LEU A 350 -0.44 -10.00 38.93
N VAL A 351 -1.16 -10.02 37.82
CA VAL A 351 -0.66 -9.63 36.49
C VAL A 351 0.06 -8.28 36.54
N LEU A 352 1.20 -8.16 35.86
CA LEU A 352 2.09 -6.99 35.81
C LEU A 352 1.35 -5.63 35.77
N TRP A 353 0.26 -5.52 35.01
CA TRP A 353 -0.52 -4.30 34.87
C TRP A 353 -1.33 -3.90 36.12
N LYS A 354 -1.79 -4.88 36.93
CA LYS A 354 -2.44 -4.57 38.22
C LYS A 354 -1.45 -3.93 39.19
N ARG A 355 -0.15 -4.29 39.15
CA ARG A 355 0.90 -3.61 39.94
C ARG A 355 1.10 -2.13 39.55
N TRP A 356 0.69 -1.73 38.34
CA TRP A 356 0.83 -0.36 37.85
C TRP A 356 -0.31 0.55 38.30
N ILE A 357 -1.51 0.00 38.52
CA ILE A 357 -2.68 0.74 39.01
C ILE A 357 -2.54 1.06 40.52
N TYR A 358 -1.81 0.23 41.27
CA TYR A 358 -1.64 0.38 42.72
C TYR A 358 -0.29 0.98 43.15
N LYS A 359 0.50 1.52 42.22
CA LYS A 359 1.67 2.37 42.53
C LYS A 359 1.35 3.82 42.20
N CYS A 360 0.54 4.44 43.04
CA CYS A 360 0.47 5.90 43.19
C CYS A 360 1.17 6.29 44.48
#